data_AF-A0A7Z9W707-F1
#
_entry.id   AF-A0A7Z9W707-F1
#
_cell.length_a   1.000
_cell.length_b   1.000
_cell.length_c   1.000
_cell.angle_alpha   90.00
_cell.angle_beta   90.00
_cell.angle_gamma   90.00
#
_symmetry.space_group_name_H-M   'P 1'
#
loop_
_entity.id
_entity.type
_entity.pdbx_description
1 polymer ?
#
loop_
_entity_poly.entity_id
_entity_poly.type
_entity_poly.pdbx_seq_one_letter_code
_entity_poly.pdbx_strand_id
1 'polypeptide(L)'
;AVIVAKDIGPRPRHGCHFGDGMATVAKKVGAIGLVTDGGVRDVETVHEMGFQMFSVGLVPAHGNFGLDETNVPVEVGGVLVNVGDVVHADMNGVVVFPIELADHVIEEAKKVTAREFEMMDWVNSSEFSLDKFIEGR
;
A
#
# COMPACT_ATOMS: atom_id res chain seq x y z
N ALA A 1 -5.04 5.51 -10.82
CA ALA A 1 -5.79 5.37 -9.55
C ALA A 1 -5.42 4.05 -8.87
N VAL A 2 -5.52 3.95 -7.55
CA VAL A 2 -5.35 2.68 -6.81
C VAL A 2 -6.73 2.14 -6.46
N ILE A 3 -6.95 0.85 -6.66
CA ILE A 3 -8.19 0.16 -6.23
C ILE A 3 -7.99 -0.29 -4.79
N VAL A 4 -8.95 0.00 -3.92
CA VAL A 4 -8.97 -0.52 -2.54
C VAL A 4 -10.22 -1.36 -2.37
N ALA A 5 -10.06 -2.63 -2.00
CA ALA A 5 -11.15 -3.60 -1.98
C ALA A 5 -11.16 -4.42 -0.69
N LYS A 6 -12.29 -4.40 0.01
CA LYS A 6 -12.56 -5.24 1.17
C LYS A 6 -13.07 -6.62 0.75
N ASP A 7 -12.48 -7.69 1.28
CA ASP A 7 -13.07 -9.02 1.24
C ASP A 7 -14.05 -9.18 2.42
N ILE A 8 -15.34 -9.22 2.10
CA ILE A 8 -16.44 -9.44 3.05
C ILE A 8 -16.91 -10.90 3.07
N GLY A 9 -16.26 -11.78 2.30
CA GLY A 9 -16.63 -13.18 2.20
C GLY A 9 -16.46 -13.93 3.52
N PRO A 10 -17.24 -15.01 3.75
CA PRO A 10 -17.17 -15.79 4.99
C PRO A 10 -15.86 -16.58 5.14
N ARG A 11 -15.03 -16.64 4.08
CA ARG A 11 -13.76 -17.35 4.05
C ARG A 11 -12.67 -16.44 3.47
N PRO A 12 -12.28 -15.38 4.20
CA PRO A 12 -11.19 -14.52 3.76
C PRO A 12 -9.94 -15.39 3.56
N ARG A 13 -9.17 -15.14 2.50
CA ARG A 13 -7.97 -15.92 2.12
C ARG A 13 -8.23 -17.35 1.65
N HIS A 14 -9.47 -17.69 1.30
CA HIS A 14 -9.76 -18.92 0.57
C HIS A 14 -10.02 -18.65 -0.91
N GLY A 15 -10.83 -17.64 -1.21
CA GLY A 15 -11.10 -17.20 -2.58
C GLY A 15 -10.08 -16.18 -3.07
N CYS A 16 -9.74 -16.28 -4.36
CA CYS A 16 -9.05 -15.21 -5.06
C CYS A 16 -10.05 -14.34 -5.82
N HIS A 17 -9.95 -13.03 -5.66
CA HIS A 17 -10.78 -12.05 -6.38
C HIS A 17 -9.98 -11.24 -7.40
N PHE A 18 -8.65 -11.33 -7.35
CA PHE A 18 -7.76 -10.52 -8.19
C PHE A 18 -6.50 -11.30 -8.58
N GLY A 19 -6.33 -11.45 -9.89
CA GLY A 19 -5.16 -12.02 -10.56
C GLY A 19 -4.89 -11.28 -11.87
N ASP A 20 -4.18 -11.91 -12.79
CA ASP A 20 -3.74 -11.30 -14.06
C ASP A 20 -4.89 -10.72 -14.92
N GLY A 21 -6.02 -11.41 -15.00
CA GLY A 21 -7.19 -10.98 -15.77
C GLY A 21 -7.80 -9.69 -15.21
N MET A 22 -8.02 -9.63 -13.90
CA MET A 22 -8.55 -8.42 -13.25
C MET A 22 -7.54 -7.27 -13.30
N ALA A 23 -6.25 -7.56 -13.12
CA ALA A 23 -5.18 -6.57 -13.29
C ALA A 23 -5.13 -6.02 -14.72
N THR A 24 -5.33 -6.86 -15.74
CA THR A 24 -5.39 -6.44 -17.14
C THR A 24 -6.54 -5.45 -17.37
N VAL A 25 -7.74 -5.78 -16.90
CA VAL A 25 -8.92 -4.91 -17.02
C VAL A 25 -8.69 -3.60 -16.25
N ALA A 26 -8.26 -3.68 -15.00
CA ALA A 26 -8.00 -2.53 -14.14
C ALA A 26 -6.96 -1.59 -14.75
N LYS A 27 -5.85 -2.13 -15.26
CA LYS A 27 -4.82 -1.36 -15.93
C LYS A 27 -5.34 -0.68 -17.20
N LYS A 28 -6.20 -1.37 -17.97
CA LYS A 28 -6.79 -0.80 -19.20
C LYS A 28 -7.64 0.44 -18.92
N VAL A 29 -8.24 0.54 -17.73
CA VAL A 29 -9.03 1.71 -17.29
C VAL A 29 -8.24 2.68 -16.42
N GLY A 30 -6.91 2.54 -16.33
CA GLY A 30 -6.02 3.51 -15.68
C GLY A 30 -5.75 3.26 -14.19
N ALA A 31 -6.12 2.09 -13.66
CA ALA A 31 -5.66 1.69 -12.34
C ALA A 31 -4.18 1.26 -12.39
N ILE A 32 -3.44 1.56 -11.33
CA ILE A 32 -2.00 1.25 -11.20
C ILE A 32 -1.71 0.15 -10.17
N GLY A 33 -2.70 -0.15 -9.31
CA GLY A 33 -2.54 -1.18 -8.31
C GLY A 33 -3.82 -1.48 -7.53
N LEU A 34 -3.70 -2.47 -6.65
CA LEU A 34 -4.73 -2.97 -5.74
C LEU A 34 -4.20 -2.99 -4.30
N VAL A 35 -5.04 -2.61 -3.34
CA VAL A 35 -4.87 -2.88 -1.91
C VAL A 35 -6.10 -3.65 -1.43
N THR A 36 -5.91 -4.82 -0.83
CA THR A 36 -7.02 -5.66 -0.36
C THR A 36 -6.63 -6.49 0.86
N ASP A 37 -7.60 -6.88 1.66
CA ASP A 37 -7.46 -7.92 2.69
C ASP A 37 -7.95 -9.29 2.24
N GLY A 38 -8.35 -9.41 0.98
CA GLY A 38 -8.56 -10.68 0.30
C GLY A 38 -7.26 -11.28 -0.22
N GLY A 39 -7.35 -12.52 -0.70
CA GLY A 39 -6.23 -13.20 -1.33
C GLY A 39 -6.08 -12.88 -2.82
N VAL A 40 -4.83 -12.86 -3.30
CA VAL A 40 -4.48 -12.62 -4.72
C VAL A 40 -3.72 -13.80 -5.33
N ARG A 41 -3.55 -13.79 -6.65
CA ARG A 41 -2.75 -14.80 -7.38
C ARG A 41 -2.07 -14.19 -8.61
N ASP A 42 -1.36 -15.02 -9.37
CA ASP A 42 -0.67 -14.65 -10.62
C ASP A 42 0.34 -13.50 -10.42
N VAL A 43 0.97 -13.44 -9.24
CA VAL A 43 1.75 -12.27 -8.78
C VAL A 43 2.95 -11.94 -9.65
N GLU A 44 3.62 -12.95 -10.20
CA GLU A 44 4.74 -12.77 -11.12
C GLU A 44 4.27 -12.07 -12.40
N THR A 45 3.22 -12.62 -13.04
CA THR A 45 2.62 -12.03 -14.23
C THR A 45 2.08 -10.61 -13.97
N VAL A 46 1.38 -10.39 -12.86
CA VAL A 46 0.86 -9.07 -12.49
C VAL A 46 2.00 -8.06 -12.27
N HIS A 47 3.10 -8.50 -11.64
CA HIS A 47 4.28 -7.68 -11.44
C HIS A 47 4.98 -7.31 -12.77
N GLU A 48 5.16 -8.28 -13.67
CA GLU A 48 5.73 -8.06 -15.01
C GLU A 48 4.88 -7.10 -15.86
N MET A 49 3.56 -7.12 -15.66
CA MET A 49 2.65 -6.17 -16.26
C MET A 49 2.78 -4.75 -15.67
N GLY A 50 3.57 -4.53 -14.61
CA GLY A 50 3.72 -3.24 -13.95
C GLY A 50 2.47 -2.80 -13.18
N PHE A 51 1.66 -3.75 -12.71
CA PHE A 51 0.54 -3.50 -11.80
C PHE A 51 0.91 -4.00 -10.41
N GLN A 52 0.65 -3.20 -9.36
CA GLN A 52 1.11 -3.52 -8.01
C GLN A 52 -0.05 -4.05 -7.15
N MET A 53 0.22 -5.01 -6.26
CA MET A 53 -0.80 -5.56 -5.36
C MET A 53 -0.30 -5.66 -3.92
N PHE A 54 -1.08 -5.11 -2.99
CA PHE A 54 -0.96 -5.36 -1.56
C PHE A 54 -2.13 -6.23 -1.11
N SER A 55 -1.79 -7.37 -0.50
CA SER A 55 -2.74 -8.39 -0.07
C SER A 55 -2.21 -9.11 1.16
N VAL A 56 -3.11 -9.73 1.92
CA VAL A 56 -2.77 -10.59 3.06
C VAL A 56 -2.12 -11.93 2.67
N GLY A 57 -2.12 -12.29 1.39
CA GLY A 57 -1.40 -13.48 0.92
C GLY A 57 -1.88 -14.05 -0.41
N LEU A 58 -1.17 -15.09 -0.85
CA LEU A 58 -1.45 -15.81 -2.09
C LEU A 58 -2.49 -16.90 -1.89
N VAL A 59 -3.38 -17.07 -2.88
CA VAL A 59 -4.43 -18.09 -2.87
C VAL A 59 -4.57 -18.74 -4.26
N PRO A 60 -4.51 -20.08 -4.36
CA PRO A 60 -4.59 -20.74 -5.67
C PRO A 60 -6.02 -20.87 -6.20
N ALA A 61 -7.03 -20.80 -5.32
CA ALA A 61 -8.41 -21.08 -5.69
C ALA A 61 -9.03 -19.92 -6.49
N HIS A 62 -9.67 -20.26 -7.60
CA HIS A 62 -10.52 -19.33 -8.33
C HIS A 62 -11.82 -19.12 -7.54
N GLY A 63 -12.00 -17.94 -6.96
CA GLY A 63 -13.25 -17.59 -6.28
C GLY A 63 -14.30 -17.17 -7.30
N ASN A 64 -15.53 -17.67 -7.18
CA ASN A 64 -16.66 -16.99 -7.82
C ASN A 64 -17.00 -15.79 -6.96
N PHE A 65 -16.59 -14.59 -7.37
CA PHE A 65 -16.78 -13.37 -6.61
C PHE A 65 -17.77 -12.42 -7.28
N GLY A 66 -18.30 -11.51 -6.50
CA GLY A 66 -19.15 -10.41 -6.95
C GLY A 66 -18.76 -9.11 -6.24
N LEU A 67 -19.22 -7.99 -6.78
CA LEU A 67 -19.11 -6.69 -6.11
C LEU A 67 -20.42 -6.43 -5.37
N ASP A 68 -20.33 -6.16 -4.07
CA ASP A 68 -21.47 -5.82 -3.24
C ASP A 68 -21.77 -4.31 -3.33
N GLU A 69 -20.77 -3.49 -3.01
CA GLU A 69 -20.83 -2.02 -3.10
C GLU A 69 -19.61 -1.46 -3.85
N THR A 70 -19.76 -0.24 -4.40
CA THR A 70 -18.67 0.48 -5.06
C THR A 70 -18.70 1.96 -4.66
N ASN A 71 -17.54 2.61 -4.66
CA ASN A 71 -17.39 4.00 -4.25
C ASN A 71 -17.91 4.29 -2.82
N VAL A 72 -17.64 3.36 -1.90
CA VAL A 72 -17.92 3.52 -0.46
C VAL A 72 -16.62 3.43 0.34
N PRO A 73 -16.56 4.03 1.54
CA PRO A 73 -15.42 3.84 2.44
C PRO A 73 -15.25 2.36 2.82
N VAL A 74 -14.00 1.90 2.86
CA VAL A 74 -13.66 0.51 3.22
C VAL A 74 -12.51 0.46 4.21
N GLU A 75 -12.53 -0.53 5.12
CA GLU A 75 -11.44 -0.76 6.07
C GLU A 75 -10.59 -1.97 5.66
N VAL A 76 -9.39 -1.72 5.14
CA VAL A 76 -8.45 -2.75 4.70
C VAL A 76 -7.20 -2.72 5.58
N GLY A 77 -6.84 -3.86 6.17
CA GLY A 77 -5.66 -3.95 7.04
C GLY A 77 -5.72 -3.07 8.29
N GLY A 78 -6.92 -2.73 8.78
CA GLY A 78 -7.12 -1.82 9.91
C GLY A 78 -7.07 -0.33 9.55
N VAL A 79 -6.98 0.01 8.26
CA VAL A 79 -6.94 1.39 7.76
C VAL A 79 -8.23 1.68 7.02
N LEU A 80 -8.96 2.71 7.47
CA LEU A 80 -10.12 3.25 6.76
C LEU A 80 -9.65 4.04 5.55
N VAL A 81 -10.21 3.73 4.39
CA VAL A 81 -9.93 4.42 3.13
C VAL A 81 -11.23 4.97 2.56
N ASN A 82 -11.29 6.27 2.36
CA ASN A 82 -12.41 6.94 1.70
C ASN A 82 -12.16 7.04 0.19
N VAL A 83 -13.24 7.22 -0.56
CA VAL A 83 -13.14 7.53 -1.99
C VAL A 83 -12.44 8.88 -2.17
N GLY A 84 -11.36 8.89 -2.92
CA GLY A 84 -10.57 10.10 -3.20
C GLY A 84 -9.35 10.29 -2.31
N ASP A 85 -9.19 9.48 -1.26
CA ASP A 85 -7.96 9.49 -0.45
C ASP A 85 -6.74 9.11 -1.32
N VAL A 86 -5.59 9.70 -0.97
CA VAL A 86 -4.30 9.31 -1.52
C VAL A 86 -3.86 8.02 -0.87
N VAL A 87 -3.60 7.01 -1.71
CA VAL A 87 -3.00 5.75 -1.29
C VAL A 87 -1.56 5.73 -1.79
N HIS A 88 -0.62 5.79 -0.86
CA HIS A 88 0.81 5.59 -1.14
C HIS A 88 1.22 4.21 -0.63
N ALA A 89 1.96 3.47 -1.45
CA ALA A 89 2.41 2.13 -1.07
C ALA A 89 3.78 1.83 -1.64
N ASP A 90 4.60 1.17 -0.83
CA ASP A 90 5.95 0.71 -1.17
C ASP A 90 6.23 -0.65 -0.50
N MET A 91 7.45 -1.15 -0.62
CA MET A 91 7.81 -2.46 -0.02
C MET A 91 7.63 -2.55 1.50
N ASN A 92 7.44 -1.43 2.20
CA ASN A 92 7.24 -1.38 3.65
C ASN A 92 5.76 -1.43 4.03
N GLY A 93 4.84 -1.08 3.12
CA GLY A 93 3.41 -1.18 3.34
C GLY A 93 2.60 -0.12 2.62
N VAL A 94 1.46 0.21 3.21
CA VAL A 94 0.47 1.16 2.65
C VAL A 94 0.19 2.26 3.67
N VAL A 95 0.16 3.50 3.20
CA VAL A 95 -0.25 4.68 3.96
C VAL A 95 -1.36 5.40 3.20
N VAL A 96 -2.34 5.92 3.93
CA VAL A 96 -3.52 6.58 3.37
C VAL A 96 -3.73 7.92 4.05
N PHE A 97 -4.06 8.95 3.27
CA PHE A 97 -4.40 10.27 3.78
C PHE A 97 -5.34 11.02 2.81
N PRO A 98 -6.16 11.97 3.30
CA PRO A 98 -6.99 12.82 2.45
C PRO A 98 -6.18 13.60 1.42
N ILE A 99 -6.71 13.74 0.20
CA ILE A 99 -6.04 14.44 -0.90
C ILE A 99 -5.72 15.90 -0.58
N GLU A 100 -6.54 16.55 0.25
CA GLU A 100 -6.37 17.93 0.70
C GLU A 100 -5.10 18.11 1.55
N LEU A 101 -4.58 17.02 2.14
CA LEU A 101 -3.36 17.03 2.95
C LEU A 101 -2.10 16.67 2.14
N ALA A 102 -2.22 16.38 0.84
CA ALA A 102 -1.10 15.86 0.06
C ALA A 102 0.13 16.78 0.08
N ASP A 103 -0.06 18.08 -0.13
CA ASP A 103 1.07 19.05 -0.13
C ASP A 103 1.74 19.12 1.25
N HIS A 104 0.95 19.10 2.33
CA HIS A 104 1.47 19.12 3.69
C HIS A 104 2.24 17.83 4.02
N VAL A 105 1.72 16.67 3.63
CA VAL A 105 2.39 15.38 3.80
C VAL A 105 3.72 15.36 3.04
N ILE A 106 3.77 15.87 1.81
CA ILE A 106 4.99 15.95 1.02
C ILE A 106 6.02 16.87 1.67
N GLU A 107 5.60 18.02 2.20
CA GLU A 107 6.50 18.95 2.88
C GLU A 107 7.09 18.34 4.16
N GLU A 108 6.26 17.74 5.01
CA GLU A 108 6.72 17.09 6.24
C GLU A 108 7.58 15.87 5.96
N ALA A 109 7.26 15.06 4.96
CA ALA A 109 8.08 13.93 4.54
C ALA A 109 9.49 14.37 4.14
N LYS A 110 9.63 15.48 3.39
CA LYS A 110 10.94 16.03 3.03
C LYS A 110 11.75 16.46 4.26
N LYS A 111 11.11 17.07 5.26
CA LYS A 111 11.77 17.47 6.51
C LYS A 111 12.24 16.25 7.30
N VAL A 112 11.43 15.19 7.37
CA VAL A 112 11.80 13.92 8.01
C VAL A 112 12.99 13.29 7.30
N THR A 113 12.93 13.14 5.96
CA THR A 113 14.04 12.57 5.18
C THR A 113 15.35 13.36 5.35
N ALA A 114 15.30 14.69 5.37
CA ALA A 114 16.50 15.51 5.58
C ALA A 114 17.12 15.27 6.97
N ARG A 115 16.30 15.25 8.03
CA ARG A 115 16.75 14.98 9.40
C ARG A 115 17.32 13.56 9.55
N GLU A 116 16.67 12.58 8.96
CA GLU A 116 17.15 11.19 8.95
C GLU A 116 18.47 11.07 8.20
N PHE A 117 18.63 11.77 7.08
CA PHE A 117 19.88 11.80 6.34
C PHE A 117 21.03 12.41 7.17
N GLU A 118 20.83 13.57 7.78
CA GLU A 118 21.82 14.21 8.65
C GLU A 118 22.22 13.31 9.84
N MET A 119 21.23 12.69 10.48
CA MET A 119 21.46 11.74 11.56
C MET A 119 22.27 10.53 11.07
N MET A 120 21.90 9.95 9.92
CA MET A 120 22.60 8.78 9.38
C MET A 120 24.02 9.12 8.91
N ASP A 121 24.24 10.31 8.33
CA ASP A 121 25.56 10.77 7.93
C ASP A 121 26.48 10.89 9.16
N TRP A 122 26.00 11.52 10.22
CA TRP A 122 26.74 11.61 11.48
C TRP A 122 27.01 10.23 12.11
N VAL A 123 26.01 9.34 12.16
CA VAL A 123 26.15 7.97 12.69
C VAL A 123 27.20 7.16 11.92
N ASN A 124 27.32 7.36 10.61
CA ASN A 124 28.30 6.66 9.78
C ASN A 124 29.67 7.35 9.70
N SER A 125 29.81 8.55 10.30
CA SER A 125 31.05 9.31 10.32
C SER A 125 31.99 8.87 11.44
N SER A 126 33.26 9.29 11.37
CA SER A 126 34.22 9.13 12.48
C SER A 126 33.89 9.98 13.71
N GLU A 127 32.91 10.89 13.63
CA GLU A 127 32.49 11.76 14.73
C GLU A 127 31.36 11.14 15.58
N PHE A 128 30.88 9.95 15.21
CA PHE A 128 29.87 9.24 15.99
C PHE A 128 30.37 8.92 17.40
N SER A 129 29.51 9.16 18.38
CA SER A 129 29.73 8.80 19.77
C SER A 129 28.42 8.31 20.37
N LEU A 130 28.45 7.13 20.99
CA LEU A 130 27.29 6.55 21.66
C LEU A 130 26.81 7.46 22.80
N ASP A 131 27.73 8.06 23.56
CA ASP A 131 27.40 8.97 24.66
C ASP A 131 26.63 10.19 24.14
N LYS A 132 27.13 10.82 23.06
CA LYS A 132 26.43 11.95 22.40
C LYS A 132 25.06 11.57 21.84
N PHE A 133 24.91 10.35 21.31
CA PHE A 133 23.62 9.87 20.79
C PHE A 133 22.58 9.70 21.90
N ILE A 134 23.01 9.18 23.06
CA ILE A 134 22.15 9.00 24.23
C ILE A 134 21.78 10.35 24.85
N GLU A 135 22.72 11.31 24.91
CA GLU A 135 22.48 12.65 25.48
C GLU A 135 21.62 13.56 24.58
N GLY A 136 21.62 13.33 23.26
CA GLY A 136 20.86 14.10 22.27
C GLY A 136 19.41 13.65 22.07
N ARG A 137 18.93 12.68 22.85
CA ARG A 137 17.55 12.19 22.88
C ARG A 137 16.91 12.36 24.27
#